data_AF-A0A011T471-F1
#
_entry.id   AF-A0A011T471-F1
#
_cell.length_a   1.000
_cell.length_b   1.000
_cell.length_c   1.000
_cell.angle_alpha   90.00
_cell.angle_beta   90.00
_cell.angle_gamma   90.00
#
_symmetry.space_group_name_H-M   'P 1'
#
loop_
_entity.id
_entity.type
_entity.pdbx_description
1 polymer ?
#
loop_
_entity_poly.entity_id
_entity_poly.type
_entity_poly.pdbx_seq_one_letter_code
_entity_poly.pdbx_strand_id
1 'polypeptide(L)'
;MERSPHGPSDRLPGRGEVGDAAARHLSGLRGPEGAADAILAVVADASATVSTSELESAILARLTAPTGPYEQLAPLEVVRTADGAIGASMGTERRCVLVRRVDGTERVYAPRVYLQPGELGCRGTTARSDLRPPH
;
A
#
# COMPACT_ATOMS: atom_id res chain seq x y z
N MET A 1 32.20 -62.76 11.01
CA MET A 1 31.77 -62.40 9.63
C MET A 1 30.61 -61.44 9.79
N GLU A 2 30.89 -60.19 10.17
CA GLU A 2 31.17 -59.07 9.25
C GLU A 2 29.94 -58.65 8.43
N ARG A 3 29.26 -57.55 8.80
CA ARG A 3 29.38 -56.25 8.10
C ARG A 3 28.49 -55.16 8.71
N SER A 4 29.10 -53.98 8.74
CA SER A 4 28.70 -52.68 9.25
C SER A 4 27.50 -52.00 8.54
N PRO A 5 26.99 -50.88 9.08
CA PRO A 5 25.72 -50.25 8.73
C PRO A 5 25.85 -49.24 7.58
N HIS A 6 24.82 -49.14 6.73
CA HIS A 6 24.64 -48.04 5.79
C HIS A 6 23.39 -47.23 6.17
N GLY A 7 23.61 -45.92 6.34
CA GLY A 7 22.69 -44.96 6.92
C GLY A 7 21.43 -44.61 6.10
N PRO A 8 20.57 -43.75 6.66
CA PRO A 8 19.30 -43.37 6.06
C PRO A 8 19.51 -42.50 4.82
N SER A 9 18.92 -42.92 3.70
CA SER A 9 18.75 -42.09 2.52
C SER A 9 17.61 -41.10 2.75
N ASP A 10 18.00 -39.88 3.10
CA ASP A 10 17.22 -38.67 2.92
C ASP A 10 16.78 -38.54 1.45
N ARG A 11 15.48 -38.58 1.20
CA ARG A 11 14.91 -38.23 -0.11
C ARG A 11 13.90 -37.10 0.08
N LEU A 12 14.43 -35.90 -0.12
CA LEU A 12 13.71 -34.63 -0.15
C LEU A 12 12.48 -34.68 -1.09
N PRO A 13 11.35 -34.07 -0.73
CA PRO A 13 10.25 -33.82 -1.66
C PRO A 13 10.66 -32.77 -2.72
N GLY A 14 10.25 -33.04 -3.95
CA GLY A 14 10.59 -32.24 -5.13
C GLY A 14 10.00 -30.83 -5.10
N ARG A 15 10.84 -29.88 -5.54
CA ARG A 15 10.55 -28.79 -6.49
C ARG A 15 9.05 -28.52 -6.66
N GLY A 16 8.48 -27.50 -6.04
CA GLY A 16 8.82 -26.11 -6.35
C GLY A 16 7.74 -25.55 -7.29
N GLU A 17 6.52 -25.42 -6.77
CA GLU A 17 5.47 -24.63 -7.40
C GLU A 17 5.88 -23.15 -7.38
N VAL A 18 6.61 -22.74 -8.41
CA VAL A 18 6.89 -21.35 -8.72
C VAL A 18 5.66 -20.74 -9.38
N GLY A 19 4.67 -20.38 -8.56
CA GLY A 19 3.41 -19.85 -9.08
C GLY A 19 2.50 -19.17 -8.07
N ASP A 20 3.01 -18.63 -6.94
CA ASP A 20 2.11 -17.98 -5.97
C ASP A 20 2.79 -16.98 -5.00
N ALA A 21 4.03 -16.55 -5.23
CA ALA A 21 4.71 -15.66 -4.27
C ALA A 21 4.11 -14.24 -4.25
N ALA A 22 3.67 -13.73 -5.40
CA ALA A 22 3.05 -12.40 -5.49
C ALA A 22 1.62 -12.37 -4.94
N ALA A 23 0.87 -13.48 -5.02
CA ALA A 23 -0.49 -13.57 -4.48
C ALA A 23 -0.49 -13.71 -2.94
N ARG A 24 0.48 -14.42 -2.36
CA ARG A 24 0.59 -14.61 -0.90
C ARG A 24 1.00 -13.35 -0.14
N HIS A 25 1.74 -12.43 -0.76
CA HIS A 25 2.06 -11.14 -0.14
C HIS A 25 0.84 -10.21 -0.01
N LEU A 26 -0.19 -10.39 -0.84
CA LEU A 26 -1.37 -9.53 -0.85
C LEU A 26 -2.39 -9.91 0.24
N SER A 27 -2.42 -11.18 0.67
CA SER A 27 -3.35 -11.66 1.72
C SER A 27 -2.97 -11.20 3.13
N GLY A 28 -1.75 -10.71 3.35
CA GLY A 28 -1.29 -10.15 4.63
C GLY A 28 -1.37 -8.62 4.71
N LEU A 29 -1.70 -7.93 3.62
CA LEU A 29 -1.81 -6.47 3.65
C LEU A 29 -3.17 -6.08 4.24
N ARG A 30 -3.13 -5.47 5.43
CA ARG A 30 -4.35 -4.92 6.03
C ARG A 30 -4.82 -3.77 5.15
N GLY A 31 -5.97 -4.01 4.52
CA GLY A 31 -6.58 -3.12 3.54
C GLY A 31 -7.11 -1.83 4.18
N PRO A 32 -7.66 -0.94 3.34
CA PRO A 32 -7.95 0.46 3.68
C PRO A 32 -9.11 0.73 4.64
N GLU A 33 -9.63 -0.29 5.33
CA GLU A 33 -10.72 -0.09 6.29
C GLU A 33 -10.24 0.83 7.43
N GLY A 34 -10.79 2.05 7.46
CA GLY A 34 -10.34 3.14 8.34
C GLY A 34 -9.13 3.94 7.84
N ALA A 35 -8.37 3.46 6.84
CA ALA A 35 -7.22 4.18 6.30
C ALA A 35 -7.61 5.48 5.61
N ALA A 36 -8.70 5.44 4.83
CA ALA A 36 -9.19 6.64 4.16
C ALA A 36 -9.63 7.71 5.17
N ASP A 37 -10.23 7.33 6.30
CA ASP A 37 -10.62 8.28 7.36
C ASP A 37 -9.41 8.84 8.11
N ALA A 38 -8.42 7.99 8.40
CA ALA A 38 -7.16 8.44 8.99
C ALA A 38 -6.42 9.44 8.09
N ILE A 39 -6.31 9.14 6.79
CA ILE A 39 -5.69 10.03 5.80
C ILE A 39 -6.47 11.32 5.67
N LEU A 40 -7.80 11.26 5.53
CA LEU A 40 -8.66 12.44 5.44
C LEU A 40 -8.48 13.36 6.64
N ALA A 41 -8.53 12.81 7.87
CA ALA A 41 -8.42 13.60 9.09
C ALA A 41 -7.05 14.33 9.17
N VAL A 42 -5.95 13.61 8.93
CA VAL A 42 -4.61 14.21 8.99
C VAL A 42 -4.39 15.24 7.91
N VAL A 43 -4.79 14.93 6.67
CA VAL A 43 -4.57 15.84 5.53
C VAL A 43 -5.45 17.08 5.65
N ALA A 44 -6.67 16.96 6.17
CA ALA A 44 -7.55 18.10 6.42
C ALA A 44 -6.98 19.08 7.46
N ASP A 45 -6.40 18.57 8.54
CA ASP A 45 -5.83 19.38 9.61
C ASP A 45 -4.38 19.83 9.35
N ALA A 46 -3.77 19.35 8.27
CA ALA A 46 -2.37 19.63 7.95
C ALA A 46 -2.11 21.15 7.81
N SER A 47 -1.14 21.67 8.55
CA SER A 47 -0.59 23.01 8.33
C SER A 47 0.30 23.02 7.08
N ALA A 48 0.48 24.21 6.49
CA ALA A 48 1.39 24.43 5.37
C ALA A 48 2.86 24.17 5.72
N THR A 49 3.23 24.24 7.00
CA THR A 49 4.60 24.05 7.49
C THR A 49 4.95 22.60 7.81
N VAL A 50 3.96 21.71 7.90
CA VAL A 50 4.18 20.30 8.26
C VAL A 50 4.75 19.55 7.05
N SER A 51 5.84 18.84 7.27
CA SER A 51 6.52 18.03 6.25
C SER A 51 5.71 16.79 5.86
N THR A 52 5.98 16.23 4.67
CA THR A 52 5.29 15.01 4.23
C THR A 52 5.58 13.82 5.13
N SER A 53 6.81 13.68 5.63
CA SER A 53 7.21 12.64 6.59
C SER A 53 6.44 12.72 7.92
N GLU A 54 6.20 13.94 8.43
CA GLU A 54 5.39 14.13 9.63
C GLU A 54 3.92 13.77 9.37
N LEU A 55 3.37 14.08 8.20
CA LEU A 55 2.03 13.66 7.81
C LEU A 55 1.93 12.14 7.71
N GLU A 56 2.90 11.48 7.07
CA GLU A 56 2.95 10.02 6.97
C GLU A 56 2.97 9.39 8.36
N SER A 57 3.83 9.89 9.26
CA SER A 57 3.92 9.43 10.65
C SER A 57 2.59 9.62 11.40
N ALA A 58 1.94 10.77 11.24
CA ALA A 58 0.66 11.08 11.86
C ALA A 58 -0.50 10.22 11.34
N ILE A 59 -0.45 9.81 10.05
CA ILE A 59 -1.41 8.88 9.45
C ILE A 59 -1.16 7.49 10.03
N LEU A 60 0.07 6.98 9.97
CA LEU A 60 0.44 5.66 10.48
C LEU A 60 0.07 5.49 11.96
N ALA A 61 0.24 6.53 12.77
CA ALA A 61 -0.12 6.52 14.20
C ALA A 61 -1.64 6.37 14.46
N ARG A 62 -2.49 6.68 13.48
CA ARG A 62 -3.95 6.52 13.57
C ARG A 62 -4.42 5.17 13.04
N LEU A 63 -3.57 4.45 12.31
CA LEU A 63 -3.93 3.14 11.77
C LEU A 63 -3.83 2.08 12.87
N THR A 64 -4.75 1.12 12.82
CA THR A 64 -4.64 -0.08 13.66
C THR A 64 -3.40 -0.87 13.24
N ALA A 65 -2.53 -1.14 14.21
CA ALA A 65 -1.34 -1.94 13.98
C ALA A 65 -1.70 -3.34 13.47
N PRO A 66 -0.90 -3.92 12.54
CA PRO A 66 -1.02 -5.33 12.17
C PRO A 66 -0.90 -6.23 13.39
N THR A 67 -1.74 -7.26 13.47
CA THR A 67 -1.80 -8.16 14.63
C THR A 67 -1.21 -9.54 14.33
N GLY A 68 -1.19 -9.93 13.06
CA GLY A 68 -0.59 -11.18 12.60
C GLY A 68 0.91 -11.06 12.31
N PRO A 69 1.69 -12.14 12.44
CA PRO A 69 3.14 -12.16 12.19
C PRO A 69 3.54 -11.95 10.72
N TYR A 70 2.58 -12.10 9.81
CA TYR A 70 2.75 -11.86 8.38
C TYR A 70 1.92 -10.68 7.89
N GLU A 71 1.19 -10.01 8.79
CA GLU A 71 0.42 -8.85 8.42
C GLU A 71 1.31 -7.62 8.36
N GLN A 72 1.15 -6.82 7.31
CA GLN A 72 1.87 -5.57 7.13
C GLN A 72 0.88 -4.48 6.75
N LEU A 73 1.22 -3.24 7.11
CA LEU A 73 0.48 -2.10 6.58
C LEU A 73 0.74 -1.99 5.08
N ALA A 74 -0.32 -1.65 4.35
CA ALA A 74 -0.18 -1.33 2.94
C ALA A 74 0.75 -0.10 2.76
N PRO A 75 1.50 -0.02 1.64
CA PRO A 75 2.37 1.12 1.37
C PRO A 75 1.60 2.44 1.44
N LEU A 76 2.16 3.43 2.13
CA LEU A 76 1.65 4.80 2.23
C LEU A 76 2.62 5.73 1.50
N GLU A 77 2.07 6.69 0.78
CA GLU A 77 2.82 7.78 0.14
C GLU A 77 2.06 9.09 0.33
N VAL A 78 2.75 10.14 0.75
CA VAL A 78 2.22 11.50 0.79
C VAL A 78 3.11 12.43 -0.02
N VAL A 79 2.50 13.12 -0.99
CA VAL A 79 3.17 14.14 -1.79
C VAL A 79 2.55 15.51 -1.54
N ARG A 80 3.41 16.53 -1.52
CA ARG A 80 3.01 17.94 -1.46
C ARG A 80 3.68 18.70 -2.59
N THR A 81 2.95 19.58 -3.26
CA THR A 81 3.52 20.48 -4.27
C THR A 81 3.83 21.86 -3.72
N ALA A 82 4.54 22.66 -4.52
CA ALA A 82 4.92 24.02 -4.17
C ALA A 82 3.74 24.96 -3.89
N ASP A 83 2.59 24.74 -4.53
CA ASP A 83 1.32 25.46 -4.29
C ASP A 83 0.57 24.96 -3.04
N GLY A 84 1.12 23.99 -2.31
CA GLY A 84 0.59 23.51 -1.03
C GLY A 84 -0.43 22.38 -1.14
N ALA A 85 -0.84 22.00 -2.34
CA ALA A 85 -1.75 20.87 -2.56
C ALA A 85 -1.12 19.54 -2.12
N ILE A 86 -1.93 18.68 -1.50
CA ILE A 86 -1.51 17.40 -0.94
C ILE A 86 -2.20 16.26 -1.70
N GLY A 87 -1.43 15.23 -2.05
CA GLY A 87 -1.95 13.96 -2.52
C GLY A 87 -1.45 12.85 -1.60
N ALA A 88 -2.34 11.96 -1.17
CA ALA A 88 -2.00 10.84 -0.32
C ALA A 88 -2.58 9.56 -0.92
N SER A 89 -1.82 8.48 -0.85
CA SER A 89 -2.26 7.17 -1.28
C SER A 89 -1.87 6.09 -0.30
N MET A 90 -2.74 5.10 -0.12
CA MET A 90 -2.40 3.89 0.61
C MET A 90 -2.93 2.65 -0.09
N GLY A 91 -2.07 1.64 -0.24
CA GLY A 91 -2.45 0.35 -0.81
C GLY A 91 -1.68 -0.06 -2.05
N THR A 92 -2.36 -0.83 -2.90
CA THR A 92 -1.80 -1.41 -4.12
C THR A 92 -2.75 -1.22 -5.29
N GLU A 93 -2.38 -1.69 -6.49
CA GLU A 93 -3.19 -1.60 -7.70
C GLU A 93 -4.60 -2.22 -7.56
N ARG A 94 -4.77 -3.17 -6.63
CA ARG A 94 -6.03 -3.88 -6.41
C ARG A 94 -6.93 -3.23 -5.37
N ARG A 95 -6.33 -2.57 -4.38
CA ARG A 95 -6.98 -1.97 -3.21
C ARG A 95 -6.25 -0.67 -2.87
N CYS A 96 -6.58 0.39 -3.61
CA CYS A 96 -5.97 1.69 -3.44
C CYS A 96 -6.95 2.67 -2.80
N VAL A 97 -6.48 3.43 -1.81
CA VAL A 97 -7.11 4.66 -1.35
C VAL A 97 -6.32 5.82 -1.88
N LEU A 98 -7.04 6.80 -2.43
CA LEU A 98 -6.48 8.07 -2.85
C LEU A 98 -7.24 9.19 -2.14
N VAL A 99 -6.52 10.15 -1.61
CA VAL A 99 -7.05 11.37 -0.99
C VAL A 99 -6.29 12.55 -1.55
N ARG A 100 -7.00 13.65 -1.82
CA ARG A 100 -6.37 14.90 -2.21
C ARG A 100 -6.86 16.06 -1.36
N ARG A 101 -6.03 17.08 -1.24
CA ARG A 101 -6.40 18.39 -0.71
C ARG A 101 -5.89 19.49 -1.63
N VAL A 102 -6.84 20.28 -2.15
CA VAL A 102 -6.58 21.51 -2.93
C VAL A 102 -7.35 22.66 -2.26
N ASP A 103 -8.67 22.72 -2.45
CA ASP A 103 -9.57 23.71 -1.83
C ASP A 103 -10.49 23.08 -0.77
N GLY A 104 -10.11 21.90 -0.30
CA GLY A 104 -10.90 21.01 0.52
C GLY A 104 -10.32 19.61 0.43
N THR A 105 -10.63 18.76 1.40
CA THR A 105 -10.08 17.40 1.47
C THR A 105 -11.14 16.40 1.03
N GLU A 106 -10.83 15.56 0.05
CA GLU A 106 -11.77 14.59 -0.48
C GLU A 106 -11.11 13.26 -0.84
N ARG A 107 -11.93 12.20 -0.88
CA ARG A 107 -11.53 10.90 -1.44
C ARG A 107 -11.57 10.98 -2.96
N VAL A 108 -10.57 10.40 -3.59
CA VAL A 108 -10.44 10.35 -5.04
C VAL A 108 -10.69 8.93 -5.49
N TYR A 109 -11.60 8.77 -6.45
CA TYR A 109 -11.84 7.48 -7.08
C TYR A 109 -11.06 7.39 -8.39
N ALA A 110 -10.17 6.41 -8.48
CA ALA A 110 -9.45 6.08 -9.71
C ALA A 110 -10.02 4.79 -10.33
N PRO A 111 -10.39 4.82 -11.63
CA PRO A 111 -10.57 3.60 -12.39
C PRO A 111 -9.40 2.62 -12.24
N ARG A 112 -9.70 1.31 -12.13
CA ARG A 112 -8.68 0.26 -11.92
C ARG A 112 -7.57 0.26 -12.96
N VAL A 113 -7.87 0.69 -14.20
CA VAL A 113 -6.88 0.77 -15.28
C VAL A 113 -5.72 1.69 -14.89
N TYR A 114 -5.98 2.87 -14.33
CA TYR A 114 -4.92 3.80 -13.93
C TYR A 114 -4.06 3.31 -12.78
N LEU A 115 -4.57 2.36 -12.00
CA LEU A 115 -3.86 1.80 -10.86
C LEU A 115 -2.91 0.68 -11.27
N GLN A 116 -3.00 0.16 -12.49
CA GLN A 116 -2.16 -0.95 -12.94
C GLN A 116 -0.67 -0.56 -13.05
N PRO A 117 0.24 -1.53 -12.90
CA PRO A 117 1.66 -1.31 -13.20
C PRO A 117 1.86 -0.83 -14.64
N GLY A 118 2.68 0.22 -14.83
CA GLY A 118 2.91 0.85 -16.13
C GLY A 118 2.01 2.06 -16.41
N GLU A 119 0.94 2.23 -15.65
CA GLU A 119 0.06 3.42 -15.68
C GLU A 119 0.48 4.42 -14.57
N LEU A 120 -0.48 5.04 -13.87
CA LEU A 120 -0.21 5.97 -12.77
C LEU A 120 0.13 5.24 -11.46
N GLY A 121 -0.50 4.09 -11.22
CA GLY A 121 -0.33 3.30 -10.01
C GLY A 121 -1.07 3.86 -8.78
N CYS A 122 -1.00 3.15 -7.65
CA CYS A 122 -1.49 3.66 -6.37
C CYS A 122 -0.45 4.60 -5.74
N ARG A 123 -0.50 5.88 -6.12
CA ARG A 123 0.48 6.91 -5.71
C ARG A 123 -0.17 8.21 -5.26
N GLY A 124 0.55 8.97 -4.45
CA GLY A 124 0.12 10.31 -4.02
C GLY A 124 -0.07 11.26 -5.21
N THR A 125 0.75 11.11 -6.25
CA THR A 125 0.61 11.85 -7.51
C THR A 125 -0.64 11.44 -8.31
N THR A 126 -1.04 10.16 -8.26
CA THR A 126 -2.28 9.68 -8.88
C THR A 126 -3.51 10.31 -8.25
N ALA A 127 -3.51 10.48 -6.92
CA ALA A 127 -4.60 11.18 -6.22
C ALA A 127 -4.84 12.59 -6.74
N ARG A 128 -3.87 13.18 -7.43
CA ARG A 128 -3.93 14.53 -7.97
C ARG A 128 -4.06 14.60 -9.48
N SER A 129 -3.97 13.46 -10.16
CA SER A 129 -4.10 13.41 -11.60
C SER A 129 -5.53 13.69 -12.03
N ASP A 130 -5.71 14.14 -13.27
CA ASP A 130 -7.04 14.20 -13.86
C ASP A 130 -7.45 12.78 -14.25
N LEU A 131 -8.35 12.20 -13.45
CA LEU A 131 -8.79 10.82 -13.59
C LEU A 131 -10.08 10.70 -14.42
N ARG A 132 -10.47 11.78 -15.10
CA ARG A 132 -11.58 11.73 -16.06
C ARG A 132 -11.24 10.70 -17.14
N PRO A 133 -12.16 9.77 -17.45
CA PRO A 133 -11.96 8.83 -18.54
C PRO A 133 -11.64 9.61 -19.83
N PRO A 134 -10.61 9.21 -20.60
CA PRO A 134 -10.46 9.69 -21.96
C PRO A 134 -11.60 9.05 -22.75
N HIS A 135 -12.62 9.87 -23.02
CA HIS A 135 -13.73 9.61 -23.94
C HIS A 135 -14.88 8.75 -23.39
#